data_AF-A0A4Z0HHU1-F1
#
_entry.id   AF-A0A4Z0HHU1-F1
#
_cell.length_a   1.000
_cell.length_b   1.000
_cell.length_c   1.000
_cell.angle_alpha   90.00
_cell.angle_beta   90.00
_cell.angle_gamma   90.00
#
_symmetry.space_group_name_H-M   'P 1'
#
loop_
_entity.id
_entity.type
_entity.pdbx_description
1 polymer ?
#
loop_
_entity_poly.entity_id
_entity_poly.type
_entity_poly.pdbx_seq_one_letter_code
_entity_poly.pdbx_strand_id
1 'polypeptide(L)'
;MNRDDVIDVLTVVAAADRRTVGEADVDVWLTVLDDQPLDLALAAVRDHLREQPDTWIQPGHVYQRIRKMRRERGQSTLPTREYQALCDSKAAPDENPAVMAARRKAIESFACSRSTFGRVAEDSLRIADLVARQRAAAPPAPMTADSEGGGG
;
A
#
# COMPACT_ATOMS: atom_id res chain seq x y z
N MET A 1 10.75 12.48 -12.98
CA MET A 1 11.08 13.60 -13.89
C MET A 1 12.45 14.17 -13.53
N ASN A 2 13.07 14.93 -14.43
CA ASN A 2 14.38 15.55 -14.17
C ASN A 2 14.23 16.96 -13.56
N ARG A 3 15.36 17.64 -13.33
CA ARG A 3 15.39 18.98 -12.72
C ARG A 3 14.70 20.03 -13.59
N ASP A 4 14.90 20.00 -14.90
CA ASP A 4 14.30 20.95 -15.85
C ASP A 4 12.78 20.78 -15.89
N ASP A 5 12.29 19.55 -15.88
CA ASP A 5 10.87 19.23 -15.78
C ASP A 5 10.24 19.82 -14.50
N VAL A 6 10.97 19.79 -13.37
CA VAL A 6 10.50 20.38 -12.10
C VAL A 6 10.45 21.90 -12.18
N ILE A 7 11.42 22.52 -12.86
CA ILE A 7 11.41 23.97 -13.12
C ILE A 7 10.17 24.35 -13.94
N ASP A 8 9.81 23.54 -14.95
CA ASP A 8 8.59 23.76 -15.74
C ASP A 8 7.32 23.69 -14.86
N VAL A 9 7.24 22.67 -14.00
CA VAL A 9 6.12 22.54 -13.04
C VAL A 9 6.05 23.74 -12.10
N LEU A 10 7.18 24.14 -11.52
CA LEU A 10 7.25 25.28 -10.59
C LEU A 10 6.95 26.61 -11.27
N THR A 11 7.28 26.74 -12.56
CA THR A 11 6.95 27.92 -13.36
C THR A 11 5.43 28.07 -13.50
N VAL A 12 4.72 26.97 -13.78
CA VAL A 12 3.25 26.96 -13.86
C VAL A 12 2.63 27.28 -12.50
N VAL A 13 3.18 26.72 -11.43
CA VAL A 13 2.72 26.99 -10.06
C VAL A 13 2.90 28.46 -9.70
N ALA A 14 4.08 29.02 -9.95
CA ALA A 14 4.41 30.41 -9.66
C ALA A 14 3.55 31.40 -10.44
N ALA A 15 3.14 31.06 -11.66
CA ALA A 15 2.19 31.86 -12.42
C ALA A 15 0.81 31.95 -11.73
N ALA A 16 0.40 30.91 -10.99
CA ALA A 16 -0.89 30.87 -10.32
C ALA A 16 -0.87 31.50 -8.92
N ASP A 17 0.12 31.17 -8.10
CA ASP A 17 0.18 31.60 -6.69
C ASP A 17 1.13 32.77 -6.42
N ARG A 18 1.81 33.26 -7.46
CA ARG A 18 2.80 34.35 -7.42
C ARG A 18 3.95 34.09 -6.46
N ARG A 19 4.32 32.83 -6.23
CA ARG A 19 5.50 32.50 -5.43
C ARG A 19 6.80 32.94 -6.09
N THR A 20 7.80 33.20 -5.27
CA THR A 20 9.20 33.22 -5.70
C THR A 20 9.74 31.80 -5.63
N VAL A 21 10.39 31.35 -6.70
CA VAL A 21 11.01 30.02 -6.77
C VAL A 21 12.51 30.19 -6.73
N GLY A 22 13.16 29.55 -5.76
CA GLY A 22 14.61 29.47 -5.65
C GLY A 22 15.14 28.05 -5.88
N GLU A 23 16.47 27.93 -5.90
CA GLU A 23 17.18 26.66 -6.08
C GLU A 23 16.74 25.59 -5.06
N ALA A 24 16.58 25.99 -3.80
CA ALA A 24 16.14 25.10 -2.73
C ALA A 24 14.71 24.58 -2.96
N ASP A 25 13.83 25.38 -3.57
CA ASP A 25 12.47 24.93 -3.90
C ASP A 25 12.51 23.86 -4.99
N VAL A 26 13.35 24.05 -6.01
CA VAL A 26 13.55 23.06 -7.08
C VAL A 26 14.04 21.74 -6.50
N ASP A 27 15.03 21.78 -5.60
CA ASP A 27 15.58 20.56 -4.98
C ASP A 27 14.53 19.83 -4.14
N VAL A 28 13.77 20.56 -3.31
CA VAL A 28 12.69 19.98 -2.50
C VAL A 28 11.63 19.35 -3.39
N TRP A 29 11.19 20.04 -4.44
CA TRP A 29 10.17 19.52 -5.36
C TRP A 29 10.67 18.31 -6.15
N LEU A 30 11.93 18.33 -6.57
CA LEU A 30 12.56 17.21 -7.25
C LEU A 30 12.59 15.98 -6.34
N THR A 31 12.96 16.11 -5.06
CA THR A 31 12.97 14.96 -4.13
C THR A 31 11.59 14.31 -3.93
N VAL A 32 10.50 15.04 -4.16
CA VAL A 32 9.13 14.54 -3.98
C VAL A 32 8.54 13.99 -5.28
N LEU A 33 9.01 14.46 -6.44
CA LEU A 33 8.43 14.17 -7.76
C LEU A 33 9.37 13.42 -8.72
N ASP A 34 10.58 13.05 -8.28
CA ASP A 34 11.64 12.41 -9.09
C ASP A 34 11.17 11.16 -9.85
N ASP A 35 10.26 10.38 -9.29
CA ASP A 35 9.73 9.15 -9.86
C ASP A 35 8.45 9.35 -10.70
N GLN A 36 7.96 10.58 -10.85
CA GLN A 36 6.73 10.88 -11.57
C GLN A 36 6.97 11.40 -13.00
N PRO A 37 6.05 11.14 -13.94
CA PRO A 37 6.05 11.75 -15.28
C PRO A 37 5.62 13.23 -15.24
N LEU A 38 6.24 14.07 -16.09
CA LEU A 38 5.93 15.51 -16.21
C LEU A 38 4.45 15.78 -16.51
N ASP A 39 3.89 15.09 -17.52
CA ASP A 39 2.48 15.27 -17.92
C ASP A 39 1.49 15.04 -16.78
N LEU A 40 1.78 14.07 -15.90
CA LEU A 40 0.95 13.77 -14.74
C LEU A 40 1.07 14.86 -13.67
N ALA A 41 2.26 15.42 -13.46
CA ALA A 41 2.43 16.53 -12.53
C ALA A 41 1.71 17.79 -13.02
N LEU A 42 1.82 18.14 -14.30
CA LEU A 42 1.12 19.29 -14.87
C LEU A 42 -0.41 19.11 -14.81
N ALA A 43 -0.90 17.90 -15.08
CA ALA A 43 -2.32 17.58 -14.90
C ALA A 43 -2.75 17.70 -13.43
N ALA A 44 -1.95 17.20 -12.50
CA ALA A 44 -2.21 17.26 -11.07
C ALA A 44 -2.24 18.70 -10.53
N VAL A 45 -1.32 19.56 -10.99
CA VAL A 45 -1.32 21.00 -10.66
C VAL A 45 -2.61 21.66 -11.16
N ARG A 46 -2.97 21.43 -12.43
CA ARG A 46 -4.21 21.98 -13.02
C ARG A 46 -5.46 21.54 -12.26
N ASP A 47 -5.54 20.27 -11.90
CA ASP A 47 -6.64 19.72 -11.11
C ASP A 47 -6.73 20.37 -9.73
N HIS A 48 -5.58 20.53 -9.05
CA HIS A 48 -5.54 21.17 -7.74
C HIS A 48 -6.01 22.62 -7.80
N LEU A 49 -5.52 23.40 -8.75
CA LEU A 49 -5.93 24.79 -8.94
C LEU A 49 -7.42 24.94 -9.27
N ARG A 50 -8.03 23.93 -9.91
CA ARG A 50 -9.47 23.91 -10.20
C ARG A 50 -10.30 23.55 -8.97
N GLU A 51 -9.86 22.58 -8.18
CA GLU A 51 -10.61 22.07 -7.03
C GLU A 51 -10.43 22.92 -5.77
N GLN A 52 -9.24 23.53 -5.60
CA GLN A 52 -8.83 24.25 -4.40
C GLN A 52 -8.11 25.56 -4.79
N PRO A 53 -8.78 26.51 -5.46
CA PRO A 53 -8.14 27.72 -5.98
C PRO A 53 -7.51 28.61 -4.91
N ASP A 54 -8.05 28.60 -3.69
CA ASP A 54 -7.58 29.46 -2.59
C ASP A 54 -6.46 28.81 -1.74
N THR A 55 -6.07 27.57 -2.08
CA THR A 55 -5.08 26.81 -1.29
C THR A 55 -3.69 26.91 -1.91
N TRP A 56 -2.71 27.20 -1.06
CA TRP A 56 -1.31 27.22 -1.47
C TRP A 56 -0.85 25.81 -1.87
N ILE A 57 -0.39 25.66 -3.12
CA ILE A 57 0.00 24.36 -3.64
C ILE A 57 1.36 23.92 -3.09
N GLN A 58 1.43 22.69 -2.61
CA GLN A 58 2.65 22.08 -2.07
C GLN A 58 3.00 20.83 -2.90
N PRO A 59 4.28 20.41 -2.93
CA PRO A 59 4.68 19.25 -3.72
C PRO A 59 3.92 17.98 -3.30
N GLY A 60 3.59 17.85 -2.00
CA GLY A 60 2.76 16.75 -1.49
C GLY A 60 1.34 16.71 -2.08
N HIS A 61 0.72 17.87 -2.39
CA HIS A 61 -0.59 17.91 -3.03
C HIS A 61 -0.53 17.33 -4.45
N VAL A 62 0.52 17.68 -5.19
CA VAL A 62 0.77 17.17 -6.55
C VAL A 62 1.00 15.66 -6.50
N TYR A 63 1.89 15.19 -5.61
CA TYR A 63 2.17 13.76 -5.45
C TYR A 63 0.92 12.93 -5.12
N GLN A 64 0.14 13.38 -4.13
CA GLN A 64 -1.10 12.70 -3.74
C GLN A 64 -2.09 12.63 -4.90
N ARG A 65 -2.21 13.72 -5.69
CA ARG A 65 -3.10 13.76 -6.85
C ARG A 65 -2.63 12.83 -7.96
N ILE A 66 -1.33 12.78 -8.27
CA ILE A 66 -0.76 11.83 -9.24
C ILE A 66 -1.05 10.39 -8.79
N ARG A 67 -0.85 10.08 -7.51
CA ARG A 67 -1.15 8.75 -6.96
C ARG A 67 -2.63 8.38 -7.10
N LYS A 68 -3.53 9.35 -6.90
CA LYS A 68 -4.97 9.18 -7.15
C LYS A 68 -5.26 8.91 -8.63
N MET A 69 -4.72 9.72 -9.54
CA MET A 69 -4.87 9.53 -10.99
C MET A 69 -4.38 8.14 -11.45
N ARG A 70 -3.23 7.68 -10.94
CA ARG A 70 -2.70 6.34 -11.26
C ARG A 70 -3.62 5.24 -10.75
N ARG A 71 -4.18 5.41 -9.54
CA ARG A 71 -5.18 4.48 -9.00
C ARG A 71 -6.43 4.44 -9.86
N GLU A 72 -6.97 5.59 -10.27
CA GLU A 72 -8.17 5.68 -11.09
C GLU A 72 -7.96 5.07 -12.48
N ARG A 73 -6.78 5.28 -13.09
CA ARG A 73 -6.42 4.63 -14.35
C ARG A 73 -6.29 3.11 -14.19
N GLY A 74 -5.67 2.64 -13.11
CA GLY A 74 -5.60 1.21 -12.79
C GLY A 74 -6.97 0.60 -12.47
N GLN A 75 -7.87 1.36 -11.83
CA GLN A 75 -9.25 0.96 -11.56
C GLN A 75 -10.16 1.05 -12.78
N SER A 76 -9.87 1.88 -13.78
CA SER A 76 -10.57 1.78 -15.09
C SER A 76 -10.21 0.49 -15.84
N THR A 77 -9.12 -0.19 -15.45
CA THR A 77 -8.86 -1.59 -15.81
C THR A 77 -9.54 -2.54 -14.82
N LEU A 78 -10.76 -2.19 -14.37
CA LEU A 78 -11.67 -3.18 -13.80
C LEU A 78 -11.92 -4.26 -14.86
N PRO A 79 -12.18 -5.50 -14.44
CA PRO A 79 -12.28 -6.58 -15.39
C PRO A 79 -13.37 -6.27 -16.41
N THR A 80 -13.02 -6.33 -17.70
CA THR A 80 -13.95 -6.15 -18.82
C THR A 80 -15.21 -6.98 -18.55
N ARG A 81 -16.37 -6.55 -19.08
CA ARG A 81 -17.61 -7.33 -19.04
C ARG A 81 -17.41 -8.82 -19.37
N GLU A 82 -16.43 -9.12 -20.24
CA GLU A 82 -15.97 -10.47 -20.57
C GLU A 82 -15.33 -11.23 -19.39
N TYR A 83 -14.45 -10.60 -18.62
CA TYR A 83 -13.86 -11.22 -17.42
C TYR A 83 -14.91 -11.41 -16.34
N GLN A 84 -15.83 -10.46 -16.18
CA GLN A 84 -16.94 -10.59 -15.23
C GLN A 84 -17.88 -11.74 -15.63
N ALA A 85 -18.21 -11.86 -16.92
CA ALA A 85 -18.93 -13.01 -17.46
C ALA A 85 -18.14 -14.33 -17.33
N LEU A 86 -16.81 -14.30 -17.41
CA LEU A 86 -15.96 -15.47 -17.18
C LEU A 86 -16.06 -15.92 -15.71
N CYS A 87 -15.99 -15.00 -14.76
CA CYS A 87 -16.21 -15.27 -13.34
C CYS A 87 -17.61 -15.84 -13.08
N ASP A 88 -18.65 -15.26 -13.69
CA ASP A 88 -20.03 -15.71 -13.54
C ASP A 88 -20.26 -17.09 -14.19
N SER A 89 -19.58 -17.40 -15.31
CA SER A 89 -19.64 -18.73 -15.96
C SER A 89 -18.93 -19.83 -15.18
N LYS A 90 -17.97 -19.46 -14.32
CA LYS A 90 -17.24 -20.37 -13.42
C LYS A 90 -17.85 -20.43 -12.03
N ALA A 91 -18.77 -19.52 -11.70
CA ALA A 91 -19.66 -19.67 -10.56
C ALA A 91 -20.62 -20.83 -10.89
N ALA A 92 -20.40 -21.98 -10.26
CA ALA A 92 -21.27 -23.13 -10.47
C ALA A 92 -22.72 -22.77 -10.08
N PRO A 93 -23.74 -23.09 -10.90
CA PRO A 93 -25.15 -22.81 -10.58
C PRO A 93 -25.68 -23.55 -9.34
N ASP A 94 -24.90 -24.49 -8.79
CA ASP A 94 -25.27 -25.40 -7.70
C ASP A 94 -24.19 -25.44 -6.60
N GLU A 95 -23.74 -24.29 -6.12
CA GLU A 95 -23.22 -24.30 -4.76
C GLU A 95 -24.40 -24.34 -3.80
N ASN A 96 -24.64 -25.52 -3.22
CA ASN A 96 -25.58 -25.75 -2.12
C ASN A 96 -25.58 -24.52 -1.18
N PRO A 97 -26.74 -23.90 -0.90
CA PRO A 97 -26.82 -22.66 -0.14
C PRO A 97 -26.14 -22.76 1.24
N ALA A 98 -26.02 -23.96 1.80
CA ALA A 98 -25.26 -24.22 3.02
C ALA A 98 -23.74 -23.96 2.86
N VAL A 99 -23.16 -24.27 1.71
CA VAL A 99 -21.74 -24.06 1.39
C VAL A 99 -21.45 -22.57 1.19
N MET A 100 -22.33 -21.86 0.47
CA MET A 100 -22.25 -20.41 0.32
C MET A 100 -22.40 -19.69 1.66
N ALA A 101 -23.34 -20.13 2.51
CA ALA A 101 -23.52 -19.59 3.85
C ALA A 101 -22.30 -19.86 4.76
N ALA A 102 -21.72 -21.06 4.69
CA ALA A 102 -20.51 -21.40 5.43
C ALA A 102 -19.31 -20.56 4.97
N ARG A 103 -19.15 -20.34 3.66
CA ARG A 103 -18.08 -19.51 3.09
C ARG A 103 -18.25 -18.05 3.46
N ARG A 104 -19.47 -17.50 3.38
CA ARG A 104 -19.77 -16.14 3.82
C ARG A 104 -19.47 -15.96 5.31
N LYS A 105 -19.89 -16.90 6.15
CA LYS A 105 -19.59 -16.88 7.59
C LYS A 105 -18.08 -16.96 7.88
N ALA A 106 -17.32 -17.71 7.09
CA ALA A 106 -15.86 -17.77 7.19
C ALA A 106 -15.17 -16.48 6.74
N ILE A 107 -15.66 -15.82 5.69
CA ILE A 107 -15.15 -14.51 5.26
C ILE A 107 -15.47 -13.43 6.28
N GLU A 108 -16.69 -13.44 6.85
CA GLU A 108 -17.12 -12.50 7.88
C GLU A 108 -16.33 -12.70 9.19
N SER A 109 -16.09 -13.94 9.61
CA SER A 109 -15.26 -14.21 10.79
C SER A 109 -13.81 -13.78 10.57
N PHE A 110 -13.27 -13.96 9.37
CA PHE A 110 -11.93 -13.49 9.00
C PHE A 110 -11.86 -11.96 8.93
N ALA A 111 -12.87 -11.29 8.38
CA ALA A 111 -12.94 -9.84 8.31
C ALA A 111 -13.08 -9.20 9.70
N CYS A 112 -13.92 -9.76 10.59
CA CYS A 112 -13.99 -9.36 11.99
C CYS A 112 -12.67 -9.62 12.74
N SER A 113 -12.00 -10.75 12.48
CA SER A 113 -10.67 -11.04 13.04
C SER A 113 -9.59 -10.08 12.53
N ARG A 114 -9.74 -9.52 11.33
CA ARG A 114 -8.81 -8.53 10.78
C ARG A 114 -8.84 -7.20 11.52
N SER A 115 -9.96 -6.86 12.16
CA SER A 115 -10.06 -5.69 13.06
C SER A 115 -9.23 -5.84 14.35
N THR A 116 -8.85 -7.08 14.68
CA THR A 116 -8.03 -7.46 15.84
C THR A 116 -6.58 -7.79 15.47
N PHE A 117 -6.27 -8.08 14.20
CA PHE A 117 -4.90 -8.31 13.74
C PHE A 117 -4.03 -7.05 13.90
N GLY A 118 -3.03 -7.12 14.78
CA GLY A 118 -2.04 -6.06 15.01
C GLY A 118 -2.29 -5.14 16.21
N ARG A 119 -3.31 -5.39 17.05
CA ARG A 119 -3.39 -4.73 18.37
C ARG A 119 -2.52 -5.48 19.38
N VAL A 120 -1.30 -4.98 19.55
CA VAL A 120 -0.22 -5.54 20.40
C VAL A 120 -0.66 -5.87 21.83
N ALA A 121 -1.70 -5.21 22.37
CA ALA A 121 -2.09 -5.34 23.78
C ALA A 121 -2.77 -6.67 24.16
N GLU A 122 -3.42 -7.38 23.22
CA GLU A 122 -4.18 -8.60 23.55
C GLU A 122 -3.49 -9.92 23.15
N ASP A 123 -2.31 -9.86 22.53
CA ASP A 123 -1.65 -11.02 21.93
C ASP A 123 -0.58 -11.69 22.82
N SER A 124 -0.28 -11.18 24.01
CA SER A 124 0.78 -11.74 24.88
C SER A 124 0.51 -13.18 25.31
N LEU A 125 -0.74 -13.50 25.66
CA LEU A 125 -1.14 -14.86 26.07
C LEU A 125 -1.19 -15.84 24.89
N ARG A 126 -1.60 -15.37 23.70
CA ARG A 126 -1.60 -16.18 22.47
C ARG A 126 -0.18 -16.48 22.01
N ILE A 127 0.72 -15.49 22.08
CA ILE A 127 2.14 -15.66 21.78
C ILE A 127 2.77 -16.64 22.78
N ALA A 128 2.45 -16.52 24.09
CA ALA A 128 2.95 -17.44 25.11
C ALA A 128 2.50 -18.90 24.88
N ASP A 129 1.23 -19.12 24.55
CA ASP A 129 0.70 -20.46 24.24
C ASP A 129 1.33 -21.03 22.95
N LEU A 130 1.53 -20.20 21.92
CA LEU A 130 2.19 -20.62 20.68
C LEU A 130 3.66 -21.02 20.92
N VAL A 131 4.40 -20.24 21.72
CA VAL A 131 5.80 -20.53 22.08
C VAL A 131 5.89 -21.80 22.95
N ALA A 132 4.95 -22.02 23.87
CA ALA A 132 4.90 -23.24 24.69
C ALA A 132 4.70 -24.49 23.83
N ARG A 133 3.80 -24.43 22.84
CA ARG A 133 3.57 -25.54 21.89
C ARG A 133 4.77 -25.79 21.00
N GLN A 134 5.46 -24.74 20.53
CA GLN A 134 6.70 -24.90 19.75
C GLN A 134 7.82 -25.55 20.56
N ARG A 135 7.96 -25.22 21.85
CA ARG A 135 8.93 -25.88 22.74
C ARG A 135 8.59 -27.34 23.01
N ALA A 136 7.31 -27.68 23.15
CA ALA A 136 6.87 -29.06 23.34
C ALA A 136 7.01 -29.93 22.07
N ALA A 137 6.95 -29.31 20.89
CA ALA A 137 7.10 -29.98 19.60
C ALA A 137 8.56 -30.02 19.09
N ALA A 138 9.49 -29.34 19.77
CA ALA A 138 10.90 -29.40 19.42
C ALA A 138 11.47 -30.77 19.80
N PRO A 139 12.13 -31.49 18.86
CA PRO A 139 12.82 -32.73 19.20
C PRO A 139 13.92 -32.45 20.24
N PRO A 140 14.20 -33.39 21.17
CA PRO A 140 15.22 -33.19 22.20
C PRO A 140 16.55 -32.87 21.52
N ALA A 141 17.24 -31.85 22.04
CA ALA A 141 18.53 -31.43 21.51
C ALA A 141 19.46 -32.65 21.40
N PRO A 142 20.18 -32.84 20.28
CA PRO A 142 21.11 -33.94 20.16
C PRO A 142 22.14 -33.80 21.29
N MET A 143 22.23 -34.83 22.14
CA MET A 143 23.27 -34.90 23.17
C MET A 143 24.61 -34.80 22.45
N THR A 144 25.27 -33.68 22.64
CA THR A 144 26.68 -33.52 22.28
C THR A 144 27.43 -34.55 23.11
N ALA A 145 27.79 -35.67 22.46
CA ALA A 145 28.75 -36.60 23.02
C ALA A 145 30.02 -35.80 23.26
N ASP A 146 30.39 -35.67 24.53
CA ASP A 146 31.64 -35.07 24.99
C ASP A 146 32.80 -35.69 24.20
N SER A 147 33.30 -34.92 23.24
CA SER A 147 34.66 -35.03 22.73
C SER A 147 35.38 -33.81 23.26
N GLU A 148 36.18 -34.00 24.29
CA GLU A 148 37.62 -33.72 24.27
C GLU A 148 38.24 -33.91 25.67
N GLY A 149 39.47 -34.42 25.67
CA GLY A 149 40.13 -35.01 26.82
C GLY A 149 40.81 -34.01 27.76
N GLY A 150 41.37 -34.56 28.84
CA GLY A 150 42.16 -33.81 29.80
C GLY A 150 42.92 -34.69 30.80
N GLY A 151 44.16 -35.03 30.45
CA GLY A 151 45.32 -34.98 31.36
C GLY A 151 45.54 -36.14 32.35
N GLY A 152 46.68 -36.83 32.20
CA GLY A 152 47.28 -37.70 33.21
C GLY A 152 48.19 -38.75 32.63
#